data_AF-A0A3B4Z9V1-F1
#
_entry.id   AF-A0A3B4Z9V1-F1
#
_cell.length_a   1.000
_cell.length_b   1.000
_cell.length_c   1.000
_cell.angle_alpha   90.00
_cell.angle_beta   90.00
_cell.angle_gamma   90.00
#
_symmetry.space_group_name_H-M   'P 1'
#
loop_
_entity.id
_entity.type
_entity.pdbx_description
1 polymer ?
#
loop_
_entity_poly.entity_id
_entity_poly.type
_entity_poly.pdbx_seq_one_letter_code
_entity_poly.pdbx_strand_id
1 'polypeptide(L)'
;DGTESLVVNMFYKSPDKATKDKRHPLPRPSTFNTNDQLKWQHWDGSLPNEAVSIDNTYVGRKDYVCKYQCHAGFYNPNSGSYCHYTNGGEVHKDPSFEILVNENNFEILEWKKGSANSAPQHSVRTCSSDEIYVGRNEYGLGKVHQIQKTFFLPWKTKVYQYEDNYEVLTVSKDVKSEHISKVEYNNNEAKITQYPSATMHVSTIVNNECSSTLKTLNFSKTYQTKRRWDIHSSVMLGTVGLPANFTHSTSLELNIPPNHYCRAYIAEYQFKVNIPFSARLDRTYSNGKSTGRSVTGTYENIWNGEVQAVVDRCEPVANALPCTQKPDPYSHVP
;
A
#
# COMPACT_ATOMS: atom_id res chain seq x y z
N ASP A 1 -34.44 -16.82 35.27
CA ASP A 1 -33.67 -15.60 34.97
C ASP A 1 -33.04 -15.67 33.59
N GLY A 2 -33.80 -15.29 32.58
CA GLY A 2 -33.32 -15.07 31.22
C GLY A 2 -33.64 -13.63 30.86
N THR A 3 -32.61 -12.81 30.67
CA THR A 3 -32.73 -11.45 30.14
C THR A 3 -32.93 -11.53 28.64
N GLU A 4 -34.18 -11.54 28.17
CA GLU A 4 -34.49 -11.37 26.75
C GLU A 4 -34.48 -9.87 26.40
N SER A 5 -33.45 -9.42 25.69
CA SER A 5 -33.37 -8.10 25.08
C SER A 5 -33.98 -8.14 23.68
N LEU A 6 -34.75 -7.12 23.30
CA LEU A 6 -35.28 -7.00 21.94
C LEU A 6 -34.18 -6.43 21.01
N VAL A 7 -33.75 -7.20 20.02
CA VAL A 7 -32.72 -6.81 19.04
C VAL A 7 -33.37 -6.60 17.68
N VAL A 8 -33.26 -5.39 17.13
CA VAL A 8 -33.73 -5.07 15.77
C VAL A 8 -32.52 -5.02 14.83
N ASN A 9 -32.42 -5.98 13.91
CA ASN A 9 -31.32 -6.06 12.93
C ASN A 9 -31.54 -5.08 11.77
N MET A 10 -30.49 -4.32 11.42
CA MET A 10 -30.52 -3.37 10.30
C MET A 10 -29.87 -3.97 9.06
N PHE A 11 -30.58 -4.02 7.92
CA PHE A 11 -30.03 -4.42 6.63
C PHE A 11 -29.67 -3.21 5.76
N TYR A 12 -28.55 -3.33 5.03
CA TYR A 12 -27.95 -2.30 4.16
C TYR A 12 -28.85 -1.87 2.99
N LYS A 13 -28.85 -0.55 2.69
CA LYS A 13 -29.18 0.01 1.38
C LYS A 13 -27.94 0.74 0.84
N SER A 14 -27.52 0.41 -0.38
CA SER A 14 -26.31 0.95 -1.02
C SER A 14 -26.34 2.49 -1.10
N PRO A 15 -25.22 3.20 -0.86
CA PRO A 15 -25.18 4.66 -1.00
C PRO A 15 -25.19 5.07 -2.47
N ASP A 16 -26.12 5.95 -2.83
CA ASP A 16 -26.05 6.75 -4.06
C ASP A 16 -24.95 7.81 -3.97
N LYS A 17 -24.22 7.95 -5.09
CA LYS A 17 -23.22 8.95 -5.52
C LYS A 17 -22.77 10.02 -4.51
N ALA A 18 -21.49 9.95 -4.13
CA ALA A 18 -20.77 11.03 -3.43
C ALA A 18 -20.34 12.17 -4.38
N THR A 19 -20.60 13.41 -3.93
CA THR A 19 -20.23 14.69 -4.55
C THR A 19 -18.73 15.02 -4.34
N LYS A 20 -18.14 15.69 -5.33
CA LYS A 20 -16.74 16.15 -5.37
C LYS A 20 -16.52 17.35 -4.43
N ASP A 21 -15.50 17.35 -3.56
CA ASP A 21 -14.77 18.60 -3.29
C ASP A 21 -13.30 18.47 -2.83
N LYS A 22 -12.57 19.53 -3.24
CA LYS A 22 -11.22 20.10 -3.06
C LYS A 22 -10.02 19.39 -2.39
N ARG A 23 -8.87 19.65 -3.04
CA ARG A 23 -7.49 19.25 -2.75
C ARG A 23 -6.88 20.08 -1.62
N HIS A 24 -6.13 19.44 -0.72
CA HIS A 24 -5.18 20.04 0.22
C HIS A 24 -3.84 19.27 0.20
N PRO A 25 -2.72 19.89 0.65
CA PRO A 25 -1.37 19.52 0.24
C PRO A 25 -0.82 18.26 0.92
N LEU A 26 0.05 17.55 0.19
CA LEU A 26 0.68 16.28 0.55
C LEU A 26 1.77 16.43 1.63
N PRO A 27 1.91 15.47 2.58
CA PRO A 27 3.13 15.28 3.33
C PRO A 27 4.23 14.60 2.48
N ARG A 28 5.48 14.93 2.77
CA ARG A 28 6.69 14.48 2.05
C ARG A 28 6.94 12.97 2.23
N PRO A 29 7.37 12.23 1.18
CA PRO A 29 7.85 10.87 1.34
C PRO A 29 9.22 10.82 2.02
N SER A 30 9.34 9.90 2.98
CA SER A 30 10.59 9.50 3.62
C SER A 30 11.50 8.72 2.67
N THR A 31 12.79 8.84 2.95
CA THR A 31 13.97 8.41 2.21
C THR A 31 14.22 6.89 2.15
N PHE A 32 14.68 6.43 0.98
CA PHE A 32 15.56 5.28 0.69
C PHE A 32 15.21 3.87 1.24
N ASN A 33 14.91 2.88 0.38
CA ASN A 33 15.89 1.89 -0.14
C ASN A 33 15.23 0.81 -1.04
N THR A 34 16.07 0.20 -1.89
CA THR A 34 15.86 -0.94 -2.83
C THR A 34 14.73 -0.80 -3.86
N ASN A 35 15.12 -0.48 -5.10
CA ASN A 35 14.29 -0.80 -6.26
C ASN A 35 14.19 -2.33 -6.37
N ASP A 36 13.10 -2.93 -5.90
CA ASP A 36 12.89 -4.40 -5.97
C ASP A 36 13.04 -4.96 -7.40
N GLN A 37 12.96 -4.10 -8.42
CA GLN A 37 12.95 -4.46 -9.83
C GLN A 37 14.32 -4.39 -10.51
N LEU A 38 15.28 -3.64 -9.96
CA LEU A 38 16.65 -3.66 -10.47
C LEU A 38 17.51 -4.37 -9.43
N LYS A 39 17.86 -5.62 -9.72
CA LYS A 39 18.50 -6.51 -8.75
C LYS A 39 19.72 -7.22 -9.32
N TRP A 40 20.62 -7.58 -8.42
CA TRP A 40 21.69 -8.51 -8.71
C TRP A 40 21.16 -9.92 -8.50
N GLN A 41 21.21 -10.75 -9.54
CA GLN A 41 20.76 -12.14 -9.53
C GLN A 41 21.97 -13.06 -9.67
N HIS A 42 22.11 -14.05 -8.79
CA HIS A 42 23.16 -15.05 -8.90
C HIS A 42 23.06 -15.84 -10.21
N TRP A 43 24.22 -16.11 -10.80
CA TRP A 43 24.34 -16.92 -12.01
C TRP A 43 24.00 -18.39 -11.72
N ASP A 44 23.02 -18.93 -12.44
CA ASP A 44 22.53 -20.31 -12.30
C ASP A 44 22.90 -21.21 -13.48
N GLY A 45 23.74 -20.72 -14.39
CA GLY A 45 24.11 -21.40 -15.63
C GLY A 45 23.40 -20.87 -16.88
N SER A 46 22.37 -20.03 -16.72
CA SER A 46 21.63 -19.44 -17.83
C SER A 46 21.58 -17.92 -17.73
N LEU A 47 21.54 -17.24 -18.89
CA LEU A 47 21.38 -15.80 -18.93
C LEU A 47 19.93 -15.44 -18.61
N PRO A 48 19.65 -14.66 -17.54
CA PRO A 48 18.30 -14.25 -17.23
C PRO A 48 17.71 -13.39 -18.34
N ASN A 49 16.39 -13.49 -18.51
CA ASN A 49 15.65 -12.51 -19.31
C ASN A 49 15.87 -11.12 -18.71
N GLU A 50 15.91 -10.09 -19.55
CA GLU A 50 15.99 -8.68 -19.12
C GLU A 50 17.31 -8.33 -18.38
N ALA A 51 18.34 -9.16 -18.56
CA ALA A 51 19.70 -8.85 -18.16
C ALA A 51 20.18 -7.54 -18.79
N VAL A 52 20.69 -6.64 -17.97
CA VAL A 52 21.19 -5.33 -18.41
C VAL A 52 22.44 -5.54 -19.25
N SER A 53 22.44 -4.97 -20.46
CA SER A 53 23.52 -5.14 -21.42
C SER A 53 23.85 -3.83 -22.14
N ILE A 54 25.01 -3.82 -22.77
CA ILE A 54 25.40 -2.84 -23.78
C ILE A 54 25.70 -3.54 -25.09
N ASP A 55 25.47 -2.84 -26.19
CA ASP A 55 26.06 -3.20 -27.48
C ASP A 55 27.46 -2.56 -27.54
N ASN A 56 28.50 -3.37 -27.34
CA ASN A 56 29.89 -2.94 -27.43
C ASN A 56 30.30 -2.85 -28.90
N THR A 57 30.12 -1.66 -29.49
CA THR A 57 30.35 -1.40 -30.90
C THR A 57 31.83 -1.45 -31.29
N TYR A 58 32.75 -1.20 -30.35
CA TYR A 58 34.19 -1.24 -30.60
C TYR A 58 34.68 -2.61 -31.07
N VAL A 59 34.07 -3.69 -30.53
CA VAL A 59 34.36 -5.08 -30.93
C VAL A 59 33.17 -5.83 -31.53
N GLY A 60 32.04 -5.15 -31.73
CA GLY A 60 30.86 -5.73 -32.36
C GLY A 60 30.23 -6.89 -31.59
N ARG A 61 30.07 -6.77 -30.26
CA ARG A 61 29.46 -7.82 -29.42
C ARG A 61 28.55 -7.25 -28.34
N LYS A 62 27.68 -8.08 -27.80
CA LYS A 62 26.82 -7.73 -26.66
C LYS A 62 27.46 -8.16 -25.35
N ASP A 63 27.65 -7.21 -24.44
CA ASP A 63 28.24 -7.43 -23.12
C ASP A 63 27.20 -7.16 -22.04
N TYR A 64 27.10 -8.07 -21.06
CA TYR A 64 26.13 -8.01 -19.97
C TYR A 64 26.79 -7.53 -18.69
N VAL A 65 26.07 -6.71 -17.92
CA VAL A 65 26.55 -6.20 -16.63
C VAL A 65 26.56 -7.33 -15.62
N CYS A 66 27.74 -7.65 -15.12
CA CYS A 66 27.94 -8.63 -14.06
C CYS A 66 28.76 -8.04 -12.91
N LYS A 67 28.76 -8.71 -11.77
CA LYS A 67 29.73 -8.48 -10.70
C LYS A 67 30.16 -9.78 -10.04
N TYR A 68 31.38 -9.78 -9.52
CA TYR A 68 31.83 -10.72 -8.50
C TYR A 68 32.13 -9.95 -7.23
N GLN A 69 31.46 -10.29 -6.12
CA GLN A 69 31.50 -9.48 -4.89
C GLN A 69 31.14 -8.01 -5.20
N CYS A 70 32.01 -7.05 -4.88
CA CYS A 70 31.84 -5.63 -5.20
C CYS A 70 32.36 -5.23 -6.59
N HIS A 71 32.93 -6.14 -7.37
CA HIS A 71 33.65 -5.76 -8.59
C HIS A 71 32.77 -5.95 -9.83
N ALA A 72 32.26 -4.82 -10.35
CA ALA A 72 31.58 -4.79 -11.63
C ALA A 72 32.51 -5.14 -12.79
N GLY A 73 31.93 -5.77 -13.80
CA GLY A 73 32.63 -6.26 -14.97
C GLY A 73 31.67 -6.55 -16.11
N PHE A 74 32.08 -7.46 -17.00
CA PHE A 74 31.25 -7.92 -18.10
C PHE A 74 31.15 -9.44 -18.18
N TYR A 75 29.97 -9.92 -18.55
CA TYR A 75 29.74 -11.28 -19.00
C TYR A 75 29.44 -11.27 -20.49
N ASN A 76 30.00 -12.25 -21.23
CA ASN A 76 29.68 -12.48 -22.62
C ASN A 76 29.60 -13.98 -22.88
N PRO A 77 28.48 -14.52 -23.40
CA PRO A 77 28.34 -15.95 -23.67
C PRO A 77 29.45 -16.55 -24.54
N ASN A 78 30.01 -15.76 -25.46
CA ASN A 78 31.08 -16.20 -26.35
C ASN A 78 32.47 -16.23 -25.68
N SER A 79 32.60 -15.70 -24.47
CA SER A 79 33.85 -15.67 -23.69
C SER A 79 33.85 -16.67 -22.51
N GLY A 80 32.84 -17.55 -22.48
CA GLY A 80 32.62 -18.52 -21.41
C GLY A 80 31.75 -17.99 -20.28
N SER A 81 31.29 -18.89 -19.42
CA SER A 81 30.39 -18.61 -18.29
C SER A 81 31.10 -17.97 -17.10
N TYR A 82 31.73 -16.81 -17.33
CA TYR A 82 32.48 -16.07 -16.32
C TYR A 82 32.14 -14.58 -16.34
N CYS A 83 32.09 -13.96 -15.16
CA CYS A 83 32.18 -12.51 -15.07
C CYS A 83 33.64 -12.08 -15.13
N HIS A 84 34.00 -11.25 -16.10
CA HIS A 84 35.33 -10.66 -16.22
C HIS A 84 35.36 -9.31 -15.50
N TYR A 85 36.18 -9.18 -14.46
CA TYR A 85 36.24 -7.98 -13.62
C TYR A 85 37.67 -7.60 -13.28
N THR A 86 37.85 -6.42 -12.69
CA THR A 86 39.16 -5.93 -12.24
C THR A 86 39.25 -5.94 -10.72
N ASN A 87 40.36 -6.41 -10.17
CA ASN A 87 40.68 -6.32 -8.75
C ASN A 87 42.19 -6.24 -8.53
N GLY A 88 42.63 -5.37 -7.62
CA GLY A 88 44.06 -5.22 -7.31
C GLY A 88 44.96 -4.84 -8.50
N GLY A 89 44.42 -4.18 -9.54
CA GLY A 89 45.16 -3.85 -10.76
C GLY A 89 45.27 -4.98 -11.78
N GLU A 90 44.65 -6.13 -11.52
CA GLU A 90 44.65 -7.30 -12.40
C GLU A 90 43.25 -7.62 -12.94
N VAL A 91 43.20 -8.36 -14.04
CA VAL A 91 41.95 -8.89 -14.61
C VAL A 91 41.70 -10.27 -14.03
N HIS A 92 40.52 -10.45 -13.44
CA HIS A 92 40.05 -11.70 -12.88
C HIS A 92 38.82 -12.18 -13.64
N LYS A 93 38.53 -13.48 -13.52
CA LYS A 93 37.29 -14.06 -14.01
C LYS A 93 36.79 -15.12 -13.02
N ASP A 94 35.51 -15.13 -12.72
CA ASP A 94 34.93 -16.08 -11.77
C ASP A 94 33.56 -16.58 -12.27
N PRO A 95 33.24 -17.88 -12.11
CA PRO A 95 31.94 -18.44 -12.49
C PRO A 95 30.84 -18.19 -11.45
N SER A 96 31.20 -17.81 -10.23
CA SER A 96 30.29 -17.56 -9.10
C SER A 96 29.92 -16.07 -9.02
N PHE A 97 29.29 -15.56 -10.06
CA PHE A 97 28.98 -14.14 -10.21
C PHE A 97 27.49 -13.83 -10.14
N GLU A 98 27.16 -12.54 -10.14
CA GLU A 98 25.81 -12.03 -10.23
C GLU A 98 25.64 -11.22 -11.53
N ILE A 99 24.46 -11.31 -12.15
CA ILE A 99 24.03 -10.50 -13.30
C ILE A 99 23.07 -9.42 -12.83
N LEU A 100 23.19 -8.21 -13.37
CA LEU A 100 22.22 -7.15 -13.14
C LEU A 100 20.97 -7.39 -14.00
N VAL A 101 19.80 -7.51 -13.37
CA VAL A 101 18.52 -7.77 -14.02
C VAL A 101 17.56 -6.60 -13.75
N ASN A 102 16.95 -6.09 -14.82
CA ASN A 102 15.89 -5.07 -14.74
C ASN A 102 14.54 -5.74 -15.01
N GLU A 103 13.92 -6.24 -13.96
CA GLU A 103 12.70 -7.03 -14.02
C GLU A 103 11.53 -6.24 -14.62
N ASN A 104 10.85 -6.86 -15.60
CA ASN A 104 9.83 -6.27 -16.46
C ASN A 104 10.31 -5.05 -17.26
N ASN A 105 11.64 -4.84 -17.37
CA ASN A 105 12.25 -3.62 -17.90
C ASN A 105 11.65 -2.34 -17.30
N PHE A 106 11.28 -2.38 -16.02
CA PHE A 106 10.44 -1.36 -15.40
C PHE A 106 11.20 -0.08 -15.07
N GLU A 107 12.45 -0.19 -14.62
CA GLU A 107 13.30 0.97 -14.34
C GLU A 107 13.88 1.52 -15.65
N ILE A 108 13.86 2.85 -15.81
CA ILE A 108 14.60 3.49 -16.90
C ILE A 108 16.06 3.61 -16.47
N LEU A 109 16.93 2.90 -17.19
CA LEU A 109 18.37 2.98 -17.00
C LEU A 109 18.96 4.02 -17.96
N GLU A 110 19.88 4.83 -17.44
CA GLU A 110 20.54 5.90 -18.16
C GLU A 110 22.04 5.85 -17.91
N TRP A 111 22.82 6.04 -18.96
CA TRP A 111 24.26 6.26 -18.84
C TRP A 111 24.51 7.76 -18.73
N LYS A 112 25.12 8.19 -17.62
CA LYS A 112 25.45 9.59 -17.37
C LYS A 112 26.95 9.75 -17.30
N LYS A 113 27.45 10.84 -17.87
CA LYS A 113 28.87 11.17 -17.83
C LYS A 113 29.39 11.11 -16.38
N GLY A 114 30.43 10.32 -16.18
CA GLY A 114 31.09 10.18 -14.89
C GLY A 114 31.99 11.37 -14.58
N SER A 115 32.31 11.52 -13.29
CA SER A 115 33.23 12.54 -12.80
C SER A 115 34.08 11.95 -11.68
N ALA A 116 35.38 12.26 -11.72
CA ALA A 116 36.33 11.95 -10.66
C ALA A 116 35.89 12.49 -9.28
N ASN A 117 35.09 13.57 -9.25
CA ASN A 117 34.70 14.22 -7.99
C ASN A 117 33.47 13.60 -7.34
N SER A 118 32.49 13.15 -8.14
CA SER A 118 31.29 12.49 -7.62
C SER A 118 30.60 11.65 -8.69
N ALA A 119 30.06 10.51 -8.27
CA ALA A 119 29.17 9.73 -9.09
C ALA A 119 27.83 10.47 -9.27
N PRO A 120 27.18 10.35 -10.44
CA PRO A 120 25.83 10.87 -10.63
C PRO A 120 24.85 10.34 -9.56
N GLN A 121 23.79 11.10 -9.27
CA GLN A 121 22.75 10.62 -8.37
C GLN A 121 22.08 9.36 -8.93
N HIS A 122 21.63 8.49 -8.02
CA HIS A 122 20.97 7.21 -8.36
C HIS A 122 21.83 6.26 -9.20
N SER A 123 23.16 6.36 -9.08
CA SER A 123 24.10 5.43 -9.68
C SER A 123 23.92 4.01 -9.14
N VAL A 124 24.03 3.02 -10.02
CA VAL A 124 23.92 1.59 -9.69
C VAL A 124 25.19 1.16 -8.94
N ARG A 125 25.08 1.03 -7.62
CA ARG A 125 26.14 0.51 -6.76
C ARG A 125 26.23 -1.02 -6.86
N THR A 126 27.44 -1.51 -6.72
CA THR A 126 27.76 -2.96 -6.70
C THR A 126 27.65 -3.55 -5.30
N CYS A 127 27.94 -2.77 -4.27
CA CYS A 127 27.78 -3.14 -2.87
C CYS A 127 27.47 -1.91 -1.98
N SER A 128 27.06 -2.17 -0.74
CA SER A 128 26.69 -1.13 0.24
C SER A 128 27.90 -0.54 0.97
N SER A 129 28.98 -1.32 1.13
CA SER A 129 30.20 -0.94 1.84
C SER A 129 31.08 0.05 1.06
N ASP A 130 31.11 -0.08 -0.27
CA ASP A 130 32.06 0.63 -1.11
C ASP A 130 31.37 1.53 -2.14
N GLU A 131 32.04 2.62 -2.49
CA GLU A 131 31.61 3.53 -3.55
C GLU A 131 32.06 3.04 -4.92
N ILE A 132 31.64 1.82 -5.25
CA ILE A 132 31.93 1.15 -6.52
C ILE A 132 30.64 1.03 -7.34
N TYR A 133 30.69 1.54 -8.56
CA TYR A 133 29.55 1.65 -9.46
C TYR A 133 29.79 0.91 -10.76
N VAL A 134 28.70 0.55 -11.44
CA VAL A 134 28.75 0.02 -12.81
C VAL A 134 29.11 1.15 -13.77
N GLY A 135 30.17 0.98 -14.55
CA GLY A 135 30.62 1.96 -15.52
C GLY A 135 30.79 1.40 -16.92
N ARG A 136 30.87 2.30 -17.89
CA ARG A 136 31.28 1.99 -19.25
C ARG A 136 32.10 3.11 -19.87
N ASN A 137 32.80 2.80 -20.94
CA ASN A 137 33.25 3.77 -21.93
C ASN A 137 33.06 3.18 -23.34
N GLU A 138 33.66 3.81 -24.35
CA GLU A 138 33.57 3.34 -25.75
C GLU A 138 34.09 1.90 -25.95
N TYR A 139 34.97 1.41 -25.06
CA TYR A 139 35.62 0.10 -25.19
C TYR A 139 34.88 -1.02 -24.46
N GLY A 140 34.00 -0.71 -23.49
CA GLY A 140 33.20 -1.73 -22.81
C GLY A 140 32.80 -1.39 -21.36
N LEU A 141 32.41 -2.44 -20.63
CA LEU A 141 31.94 -2.38 -19.25
C LEU A 141 33.06 -2.63 -18.23
N GLY A 142 32.95 -1.97 -17.08
CA GLY A 142 33.87 -2.16 -15.96
C GLY A 142 33.33 -1.55 -14.67
N LYS A 143 34.24 -1.24 -13.74
CA LYS A 143 33.90 -0.62 -12.46
C LYS A 143 34.38 0.82 -12.39
N VAL A 144 33.57 1.69 -11.81
CA VAL A 144 34.00 3.03 -11.38
C VAL A 144 34.24 2.98 -9.88
N HIS A 145 35.45 3.31 -9.44
CA HIS A 145 35.80 3.37 -8.03
C HIS A 145 35.91 4.85 -7.63
N GLN A 146 34.93 5.36 -6.88
CA GLN A 146 34.85 6.80 -6.60
C GLN A 146 36.02 7.33 -5.78
N ILE A 147 36.45 6.59 -4.76
CA ILE A 147 37.59 6.96 -3.91
C ILE A 147 38.88 7.05 -4.73
N GLN A 148 39.11 6.10 -5.64
CA GLN A 148 40.27 6.10 -6.55
C GLN A 148 40.08 7.07 -7.72
N LYS A 149 38.87 7.61 -7.92
CA LYS A 149 38.51 8.55 -8.99
C LYS A 149 38.72 8.01 -10.41
N THR A 150 38.58 6.69 -10.59
CA THR A 150 38.98 6.01 -11.82
C THR A 150 37.95 4.98 -12.26
N PHE A 151 37.75 4.90 -13.57
CA PHE A 151 37.09 3.79 -14.25
C PHE A 151 38.12 2.73 -14.64
N PHE A 152 37.89 1.49 -14.20
CA PHE A 152 38.74 0.34 -14.48
C PHE A 152 38.04 -0.61 -15.45
N LEU A 153 38.61 -0.75 -16.63
CA LEU A 153 38.12 -1.61 -17.71
C LEU A 153 38.98 -2.89 -17.78
N PRO A 154 38.39 -4.08 -17.60
CA PRO A 154 39.07 -5.34 -17.88
C PRO A 154 39.13 -5.59 -19.39
N TRP A 155 40.33 -5.81 -19.94
CA TRP A 155 40.50 -6.15 -21.35
C TRP A 155 41.54 -7.24 -21.55
N LYS A 156 41.08 -8.43 -21.95
CA LYS A 156 41.90 -9.65 -22.06
C LYS A 156 42.63 -9.90 -20.73
N THR A 157 43.94 -9.61 -20.67
CA THR A 157 44.80 -9.79 -19.49
C THR A 157 45.28 -8.47 -18.89
N LYS A 158 44.80 -7.32 -19.38
CA LYS A 158 45.23 -5.99 -18.95
C LYS A 158 44.07 -5.20 -18.36
N VAL A 159 44.38 -4.41 -17.34
CA VAL A 159 43.47 -3.41 -16.79
C VAL A 159 43.78 -2.07 -17.42
N TYR A 160 42.76 -1.45 -18.01
CA TYR A 160 42.85 -0.07 -18.51
C TYR A 160 42.17 0.86 -17.50
N GLN A 161 42.75 2.03 -17.30
CA GLN A 161 42.34 3.00 -16.29
C GLN A 161 42.03 4.32 -16.98
N TYR A 162 40.89 4.92 -16.62
CA TYR A 162 40.43 6.17 -17.19
C TYR A 162 39.96 7.10 -16.07
N GLU A 163 40.55 8.29 -15.97
CA GLU A 163 40.13 9.33 -15.02
C GLU A 163 38.95 10.17 -15.55
N ASP A 164 38.75 10.16 -16.87
CA ASP A 164 37.68 10.82 -17.60
C ASP A 164 37.11 9.92 -18.71
N ASN A 165 36.20 10.46 -19.54
CA ASN A 165 35.65 9.76 -20.71
C ASN A 165 34.97 8.41 -20.41
N TYR A 166 34.31 8.31 -19.25
CA TYR A 166 33.45 7.20 -18.89
C TYR A 166 32.06 7.67 -18.48
N GLU A 167 31.12 6.74 -18.48
CA GLU A 167 29.75 6.93 -18.01
C GLU A 167 29.45 5.96 -16.88
N VAL A 168 28.58 6.39 -15.97
CA VAL A 168 28.08 5.59 -14.85
C VAL A 168 26.63 5.20 -15.15
N LEU A 169 26.28 3.94 -14.88
CA LEU A 169 24.90 3.48 -15.00
C LEU A 169 24.06 4.07 -13.86
N THR A 170 22.95 4.69 -14.21
CA THR A 170 22.03 5.34 -13.26
C THR A 170 20.60 4.90 -13.49
N VAL A 171 19.79 5.00 -12.44
CA VAL A 171 18.34 4.84 -12.54
C VAL A 171 17.68 6.21 -12.63
N SER A 172 16.89 6.42 -13.67
CA SER A 172 16.10 7.64 -13.82
C SER A 172 15.03 7.72 -12.72
N LYS A 173 15.05 8.79 -11.93
CA LYS A 173 14.04 9.07 -10.90
C LYS A 173 13.17 10.26 -11.25
N ASP A 174 13.24 10.75 -12.50
CA ASP A 174 12.48 11.89 -13.01
C ASP A 174 11.04 11.50 -13.35
N VAL A 175 10.31 11.02 -12.34
CA VAL A 175 8.94 10.56 -12.46
C VAL A 175 7.98 11.75 -12.46
N LYS A 176 7.23 11.91 -13.55
CA LYS A 176 6.22 12.96 -13.72
C LYS A 176 4.88 12.55 -13.12
N SER A 177 4.49 11.30 -13.30
CA SER A 177 3.22 10.78 -12.78
C SER A 177 3.25 9.26 -12.64
N GLU A 178 2.51 8.75 -11.66
CA GLU A 178 2.20 7.33 -11.51
C GLU A 178 0.68 7.14 -11.53
N HIS A 179 0.22 6.08 -12.17
CA HIS A 179 -1.19 5.75 -12.28
C HIS A 179 -1.42 4.27 -11.99
N ILE A 180 -2.45 3.98 -11.19
CA ILE A 180 -2.88 2.62 -10.91
C ILE A 180 -4.20 2.38 -11.62
N SER A 181 -4.25 1.34 -12.42
CA SER A 181 -5.43 0.93 -13.18
C SER A 181 -5.66 -0.57 -13.05
N LYS A 182 -6.80 -1.05 -13.56
CA LYS A 182 -7.15 -2.49 -13.62
C LYS A 182 -7.02 -3.18 -12.25
N VAL A 183 -7.62 -2.58 -11.22
CA VAL A 183 -7.60 -3.13 -9.86
C VAL A 183 -8.59 -4.30 -9.78
N GLU A 184 -8.10 -5.46 -9.37
CA GLU A 184 -8.86 -6.70 -9.19
C GLU A 184 -8.73 -7.16 -7.74
N TYR A 185 -9.85 -7.25 -7.03
CA TYR A 185 -9.88 -7.64 -5.62
C TYR A 185 -10.11 -9.15 -5.48
N ASN A 186 -9.30 -9.80 -4.65
CA ASN A 186 -9.49 -11.19 -4.27
C ASN A 186 -10.35 -11.29 -3.01
N ASN A 187 -11.68 -11.20 -3.19
CA ASN A 187 -12.64 -11.25 -2.09
C ASN A 187 -12.64 -12.58 -1.33
N ASN A 188 -12.19 -13.67 -1.96
CA ASN A 188 -12.12 -14.99 -1.31
C ASN A 188 -11.03 -15.05 -0.23
N GLU A 189 -10.03 -14.18 -0.31
CA GLU A 189 -8.94 -14.06 0.67
C GLU A 189 -9.15 -12.88 1.64
N ALA A 190 -10.34 -12.29 1.65
CA ALA A 190 -10.64 -11.16 2.52
C ALA A 190 -10.56 -11.58 4.00
N LYS A 191 -9.81 -10.82 4.79
CA LYS A 191 -9.70 -11.00 6.24
C LYS A 191 -10.58 -9.95 6.92
N ILE A 192 -11.63 -10.41 7.59
CA ILE A 192 -12.56 -9.58 8.35
C ILE A 192 -12.25 -9.73 9.83
N THR A 193 -11.99 -8.61 10.50
CA THR A 193 -11.82 -8.53 11.95
C THR A 193 -12.95 -7.70 12.53
N GLN A 194 -13.76 -8.31 13.39
CA GLN A 194 -14.78 -7.62 14.17
C GLN A 194 -14.18 -7.16 15.50
N TYR A 195 -14.40 -5.91 15.85
CA TYR A 195 -14.03 -5.35 17.14
C TYR A 195 -15.23 -5.37 18.10
N PRO A 196 -14.97 -5.42 19.43
CA PRO A 196 -16.02 -5.37 20.44
C PRO A 196 -16.92 -4.16 20.27
N SER A 197 -18.21 -4.33 20.56
CA SER A 197 -19.17 -3.25 20.41
C SER A 197 -18.94 -2.13 21.42
N ALA A 198 -18.93 -0.88 20.98
CA ALA A 198 -18.96 0.27 21.88
C ALA A 198 -20.42 0.75 22.05
N THR A 199 -20.89 0.86 23.30
CA THR A 199 -22.15 1.52 23.61
C THR A 199 -21.96 3.03 23.47
N MET A 200 -22.61 3.63 22.48
CA MET A 200 -22.24 4.98 22.06
C MET A 200 -23.16 6.09 22.60
N HIS A 201 -24.48 5.83 22.67
CA HIS A 201 -25.45 6.77 23.22
C HIS A 201 -26.65 6.01 23.82
N VAL A 202 -27.00 6.33 25.06
CA VAL A 202 -28.17 5.78 25.76
C VAL A 202 -29.24 6.85 25.82
N SER A 203 -30.41 6.56 25.29
CA SER A 203 -31.61 7.38 25.37
C SER A 203 -32.59 6.75 26.35
N THR A 204 -33.01 7.50 27.35
CA THR A 204 -34.03 7.07 28.31
C THR A 204 -35.37 7.67 27.91
N ILE A 205 -36.39 6.82 27.78
CA ILE A 205 -37.76 7.26 27.54
C ILE A 205 -38.60 6.90 28.74
N VAL A 206 -39.39 7.85 29.25
CA VAL A 206 -40.28 7.67 30.39
C VAL A 206 -41.72 7.82 29.96
N ASN A 207 -42.60 6.94 30.46
CA ASN A 207 -44.04 7.10 30.41
C ASN A 207 -44.58 7.29 31.84
N ASN A 208 -45.03 8.50 32.16
CA ASN A 208 -45.66 8.84 33.43
C ASN A 208 -47.20 8.85 33.34
N GLU A 209 -47.76 8.38 32.22
CA GLU A 209 -49.21 8.32 32.00
C GLU A 209 -49.78 7.00 32.52
N CYS A 210 -51.10 6.96 32.67
CA CYS A 210 -51.83 5.78 33.13
C CYS A 210 -52.32 4.84 32.03
N SER A 211 -51.86 5.08 30.81
CA SER A 211 -52.08 4.24 29.63
C SER A 211 -50.75 3.89 29.00
N SER A 212 -50.71 2.77 28.29
CA SER A 212 -49.55 2.39 27.48
C SER A 212 -49.40 3.40 26.33
N THR A 213 -48.20 3.97 26.18
CA THR A 213 -47.96 5.06 25.23
C THR A 213 -46.87 4.65 24.24
N LEU A 214 -47.19 4.74 22.94
CA LEU A 214 -46.24 4.53 21.85
C LEU A 214 -45.33 5.75 21.73
N LYS A 215 -44.02 5.53 21.83
CA LYS A 215 -43.01 6.59 21.69
C LYS A 215 -42.00 6.22 20.61
N THR A 216 -41.66 7.18 19.77
CA THR A 216 -40.67 7.02 18.69
C THR A 216 -39.34 7.60 19.11
N LEU A 217 -38.27 6.83 18.95
CA LEU A 217 -36.89 7.27 19.09
C LEU A 217 -36.24 7.41 17.72
N ASN A 218 -35.61 8.54 17.48
CA ASN A 218 -34.79 8.75 16.28
C ASN A 218 -33.31 8.69 16.67
N PHE A 219 -32.60 7.78 16.03
CA PHE A 219 -31.18 7.61 16.16
C PHE A 219 -30.53 8.05 14.85
N SER A 220 -29.46 8.84 14.92
CA SER A 220 -28.67 9.23 13.75
C SER A 220 -27.21 9.33 14.12
N LYS A 221 -26.33 8.83 13.25
CA LYS A 221 -24.89 8.92 13.45
C LYS A 221 -24.11 8.94 12.15
N THR A 222 -23.11 9.83 12.11
CA THR A 222 -22.12 9.94 11.04
C THR A 222 -20.83 9.24 11.43
N TYR A 223 -20.31 8.42 10.52
CA TYR A 223 -19.05 7.69 10.64
C TYR A 223 -18.06 8.14 9.56
N GLN A 224 -16.78 8.15 9.90
CA GLN A 224 -15.72 8.32 8.91
C GLN A 224 -15.17 6.93 8.55
N THR A 225 -15.34 6.50 7.30
CA THR A 225 -14.64 5.33 6.80
C THR A 225 -13.22 5.73 6.45
N LYS A 226 -12.26 4.95 6.95
CA LYS A 226 -10.86 5.06 6.55
C LYS A 226 -10.59 3.97 5.53
N ARG A 227 -10.23 4.40 4.33
CA ARG A 227 -9.87 3.53 3.21
C ARG A 227 -8.41 3.75 2.87
N ARG A 228 -7.68 2.67 2.73
CA ARG A 228 -6.25 2.68 2.46
C ARG A 228 -5.90 1.59 1.47
N TRP A 229 -5.07 1.92 0.50
CA TRP A 229 -4.47 0.95 -0.41
C TRP A 229 -3.00 0.87 -0.08
N ASP A 230 -2.58 -0.25 0.50
CA ASP A 230 -1.18 -0.54 0.79
C ASP A 230 -0.61 -1.40 -0.33
N ILE A 231 0.30 -0.84 -1.11
CA ILE A 231 0.93 -1.53 -2.23
C ILE A 231 2.20 -2.19 -1.72
N HIS A 232 2.36 -3.49 -1.96
CA HIS A 232 3.50 -4.27 -1.45
C HIS A 232 4.80 -4.01 -2.22
N SER A 233 4.87 -2.92 -2.98
CA SER A 233 6.06 -2.54 -3.74
C SER A 233 6.23 -1.02 -3.73
N SER A 234 7.47 -0.56 -3.91
CA SER A 234 7.82 0.85 -3.82
C SER A 234 7.09 1.70 -4.87
N VAL A 235 6.28 2.65 -4.41
CA VAL A 235 5.69 3.74 -5.21
C VAL A 235 6.45 5.03 -4.90
N MET A 236 6.80 5.81 -5.91
CA MET A 236 7.66 7.00 -5.73
C MET A 236 6.87 8.20 -5.22
N LEU A 237 5.59 8.30 -5.59
CA LEU A 237 4.74 9.46 -5.29
C LEU A 237 3.79 9.26 -4.10
N GLY A 238 3.89 8.14 -3.37
CA GLY A 238 3.04 7.82 -2.22
C GLY A 238 1.56 7.60 -2.58
N THR A 239 0.79 7.02 -1.67
CA THR A 239 -0.64 6.76 -1.83
C THR A 239 -1.47 7.71 -0.98
N VAL A 240 -2.51 8.31 -1.54
CA VAL A 240 -3.44 9.18 -0.80
C VAL A 240 -4.67 8.36 -0.38
N GLY A 241 -4.88 8.21 0.93
CA GLY A 241 -6.15 7.73 1.48
C GLY A 241 -7.16 8.88 1.54
N LEU A 242 -8.34 8.69 0.95
CA LEU A 242 -9.43 9.66 1.03
C LEU A 242 -10.42 9.25 2.13
N PRO A 243 -10.63 10.07 3.17
CA PRO A 243 -11.71 9.83 4.12
C PRO A 243 -13.06 10.04 3.42
N ALA A 244 -14.03 9.19 3.70
CA ALA A 244 -15.42 9.43 3.33
C ALA A 244 -16.30 9.40 4.58
N ASN A 245 -17.28 10.28 4.64
CA ASN A 245 -18.25 10.34 5.73
C ASN A 245 -19.54 9.65 5.30
N PHE A 246 -20.15 8.88 6.20
CA PHE A 246 -21.43 8.23 5.97
C PHE A 246 -22.35 8.40 7.17
N THR A 247 -23.61 8.78 6.96
CA THR A 247 -24.58 8.98 8.04
C THR A 247 -25.65 7.90 8.01
N HIS A 248 -25.84 7.20 9.13
CA HIS A 248 -26.95 6.28 9.37
C HIS A 248 -28.02 7.00 10.17
N SER A 249 -29.29 6.83 9.82
CA SER A 249 -30.41 7.21 10.68
C SER A 249 -31.42 6.07 10.76
N THR A 250 -32.02 5.87 11.92
CA THR A 250 -33.07 4.86 12.17
C THR A 250 -34.08 5.38 13.18
N SER A 251 -35.30 4.86 13.11
CA SER A 251 -36.39 5.18 14.03
C SER A 251 -36.90 3.91 14.69
N LEU A 252 -37.09 3.94 16.01
CA LEU A 252 -37.59 2.82 16.79
C LEU A 252 -38.87 3.24 17.51
N GLU A 253 -39.94 2.47 17.34
CA GLU A 253 -41.21 2.68 18.04
C GLU A 253 -41.32 1.72 19.22
N LEU A 254 -41.56 2.24 20.41
CA LEU A 254 -41.67 1.48 21.64
C LEU A 254 -42.99 1.77 22.34
N ASN A 255 -43.73 0.71 22.64
CA ASN A 255 -44.92 0.81 23.47
C ASN A 255 -44.53 0.68 24.94
N ILE A 256 -44.56 1.79 25.68
CA ILE A 256 -44.06 1.83 27.07
C ILE A 256 -45.25 1.71 28.03
N PRO A 257 -45.24 0.75 28.97
CA PRO A 257 -46.30 0.61 29.96
C PRO A 257 -46.47 1.85 30.85
N PRO A 258 -47.63 2.00 31.52
CA PRO A 258 -47.87 3.06 32.49
C PRO A 258 -46.80 3.10 33.57
N ASN A 259 -46.31 4.29 33.94
CA ASN A 259 -45.31 4.48 34.98
C ASN A 259 -44.02 3.64 34.81
N HIS A 260 -43.60 3.40 33.57
CA HIS A 260 -42.35 2.71 33.25
C HIS A 260 -41.42 3.61 32.46
N TYR A 261 -40.12 3.34 32.57
CA TYR A 261 -39.11 3.89 31.70
C TYR A 261 -38.34 2.77 31.01
N CYS A 262 -37.89 3.02 29.80
CA CYS A 262 -37.03 2.08 29.06
C CYS A 262 -35.75 2.80 28.67
N ARG A 263 -34.64 2.06 28.65
CA ARG A 263 -33.36 2.55 28.13
C ARG A 263 -33.15 1.91 26.77
N ALA A 264 -32.89 2.74 25.77
CA ALA A 264 -32.55 2.27 24.44
C ALA A 264 -31.21 2.85 24.04
N TYR A 265 -30.36 2.04 23.41
CA TYR A 265 -29.05 2.47 22.96
C TYR A 265 -28.68 1.84 21.63
N ILE A 266 -27.68 2.45 21.00
CA ILE A 266 -27.07 1.91 19.80
C ILE A 266 -25.85 1.08 20.20
N ALA A 267 -25.86 -0.20 19.84
CA ALA A 267 -24.67 -1.04 19.82
C ALA A 267 -23.99 -0.92 18.45
N GLU A 268 -22.69 -0.59 18.47
CA GLU A 268 -21.92 -0.37 17.25
C GLU A 268 -20.85 -1.41 17.08
N TYR A 269 -20.78 -2.04 15.92
CA TYR A 269 -19.72 -2.96 15.57
C TYR A 269 -18.78 -2.34 14.55
N GLN A 270 -17.50 -2.23 14.92
CA GLN A 270 -16.46 -1.81 14.01
C GLN A 270 -15.85 -3.05 13.34
N PHE A 271 -15.70 -2.98 12.03
CA PHE A 271 -15.07 -4.01 11.23
C PHE A 271 -13.85 -3.43 10.52
N LYS A 272 -12.75 -4.17 10.56
CA LYS A 272 -11.60 -3.96 9.69
C LYS A 272 -11.56 -5.07 8.67
N VAL A 273 -11.52 -4.70 7.40
CA VAL A 273 -11.42 -5.66 6.30
C VAL A 273 -10.17 -5.37 5.48
N ASN A 274 -9.39 -6.42 5.30
CA ASN A 274 -8.21 -6.43 4.46
C ASN A 274 -8.48 -7.34 3.26
N ILE A 275 -8.49 -6.76 2.05
CA ILE A 275 -8.75 -7.50 0.81
C ILE A 275 -7.49 -7.43 -0.05
N PRO A 276 -6.82 -8.56 -0.33
CA PRO A 276 -5.73 -8.58 -1.29
C PRO A 276 -6.22 -8.14 -2.67
N PHE A 277 -5.40 -7.39 -3.40
CA PHE A 277 -5.69 -6.99 -4.77
C PHE A 277 -4.46 -7.12 -5.69
N SER A 278 -4.72 -7.31 -6.97
CA SER A 278 -3.77 -7.10 -8.07
C SER A 278 -4.15 -5.83 -8.81
N ALA A 279 -3.16 -5.10 -9.32
CA ALA A 279 -3.38 -3.91 -10.13
C ALA A 279 -2.24 -3.69 -11.13
N ARG A 280 -2.43 -2.76 -12.06
CA ARG A 280 -1.44 -2.34 -13.04
C ARG A 280 -0.90 -0.95 -12.66
N LEU A 281 0.40 -0.85 -12.37
CA LEU A 281 1.10 0.40 -12.05
C LEU A 281 1.86 0.93 -13.27
N ASP A 282 1.42 2.05 -13.80
CA ASP A 282 2.06 2.77 -14.89
C ASP A 282 2.81 3.99 -14.37
N ARG A 283 4.03 4.20 -14.88
CA ARG A 283 4.89 5.32 -14.52
C ARG A 283 5.27 6.07 -15.78
N THR A 284 5.03 7.38 -15.78
CA THR A 284 5.44 8.29 -16.85
C THR A 284 6.53 9.21 -16.35
N TYR A 285 7.61 9.32 -17.12
CA TYR A 285 8.78 10.10 -16.78
C TYR A 285 8.77 11.44 -17.52
N SER A 286 9.57 12.39 -17.04
CA SER A 286 9.66 13.75 -17.60
C SER A 286 10.09 13.77 -19.06
N ASN A 287 10.85 12.77 -19.51
CA ASN A 287 11.25 12.58 -20.90
C ASN A 287 10.14 12.01 -21.81
N GLY A 288 8.93 11.79 -21.28
CA GLY A 288 7.78 11.25 -22.01
C GLY A 288 7.74 9.72 -22.11
N LYS A 289 8.82 9.01 -21.76
CA LYS A 289 8.81 7.54 -21.72
C LYS A 289 7.88 7.07 -20.59
N SER A 290 7.19 5.97 -20.84
CA SER A 290 6.35 5.31 -19.84
C SER A 290 6.71 3.84 -19.70
N THR A 291 6.69 3.35 -18.48
CA THR A 291 6.88 1.94 -18.14
C THR A 291 5.71 1.47 -17.28
N GLY A 292 5.55 0.16 -17.16
CA GLY A 292 4.60 -0.31 -16.19
C GLY A 292 4.65 -1.81 -15.94
N ARG A 293 4.08 -2.21 -14.81
CA ARG A 293 4.09 -3.58 -14.30
C ARG A 293 2.81 -3.91 -13.55
N SER A 294 2.60 -5.20 -13.29
CA SER A 294 1.63 -5.66 -12.30
C SER A 294 2.17 -5.45 -10.89
N VAL A 295 1.29 -5.05 -9.98
CA VAL A 295 1.58 -4.90 -8.54
C VAL A 295 0.50 -5.60 -7.75
N THR A 296 0.85 -6.00 -6.54
CA THR A 296 -0.10 -6.50 -5.55
C THR A 296 -0.13 -5.59 -4.34
N GLY A 297 -1.22 -5.65 -3.60
CA GLY A 297 -1.38 -4.88 -2.38
C GLY A 297 -2.53 -5.39 -1.54
N THR A 298 -2.74 -4.70 -0.43
CA THR A 298 -3.86 -4.94 0.48
C THR A 298 -4.71 -3.68 0.54
N TYR A 299 -5.98 -3.82 0.23
CA TYR A 299 -6.98 -2.80 0.48
C TYR A 299 -7.50 -2.95 1.91
N GLU A 300 -7.27 -1.93 2.72
CA GLU A 300 -7.78 -1.83 4.07
C GLU A 300 -9.00 -0.90 4.09
N ASN A 301 -10.11 -1.40 4.60
CA ASN A 301 -11.29 -0.61 4.88
C ASN A 301 -11.70 -0.82 6.33
N ILE A 302 -11.77 0.28 7.07
CA ILE A 302 -12.38 0.32 8.39
C ILE A 302 -13.76 0.95 8.24
N TRP A 303 -14.79 0.18 8.57
CA TRP A 303 -16.17 0.64 8.56
C TRP A 303 -16.89 0.21 9.83
N ASN A 304 -17.95 0.94 10.16
CA ASN A 304 -18.85 0.61 11.27
C ASN A 304 -20.08 -0.03 10.63
N GLY A 305 -20.18 -1.36 10.75
CA GLY A 305 -20.98 -2.20 9.86
C GLY A 305 -22.39 -2.49 10.37
N GLU A 306 -22.61 -2.40 11.68
CA GLU A 306 -23.91 -2.72 12.25
C GLU A 306 -24.21 -1.80 13.43
N VAL A 307 -25.34 -1.11 13.30
CA VAL A 307 -25.94 -0.23 14.29
C VAL A 307 -27.15 -1.03 14.77
N GLN A 308 -27.05 -1.73 15.88
CA GLN A 308 -28.22 -2.40 16.45
C GLN A 308 -28.86 -1.45 17.46
N ALA A 309 -30.16 -1.19 17.29
CA ALA A 309 -30.93 -0.53 18.33
C ALA A 309 -31.32 -1.60 19.36
N VAL A 310 -30.77 -1.47 20.57
CA VAL A 310 -31.01 -2.39 21.68
C VAL A 310 -31.86 -1.69 22.72
N VAL A 311 -32.88 -2.38 23.22
CA VAL A 311 -33.76 -1.87 24.27
C VAL A 311 -33.63 -2.75 25.50
N ASP A 312 -33.23 -2.14 26.60
CA ASP A 312 -33.27 -2.78 27.91
C ASP A 312 -34.72 -2.99 28.34
N ARG A 313 -34.94 -4.01 29.17
CA ARG A 313 -36.25 -4.25 29.75
C ARG A 313 -36.72 -2.99 30.49
N CYS A 314 -37.95 -2.56 30.20
CA CYS A 314 -38.51 -1.39 30.86
C CYS A 314 -38.68 -1.64 32.36
N GLU A 315 -38.33 -0.64 33.15
CA GLU A 315 -38.36 -0.68 34.60
C GLU A 315 -39.42 0.29 35.15
N PRO A 316 -40.03 0.00 36.31
CA PRO A 316 -40.96 0.93 36.96
C PRO A 316 -40.26 2.24 37.35
N VAL A 317 -40.95 3.36 37.17
CA VAL A 317 -40.48 4.66 37.67
C VAL A 317 -40.62 4.68 39.20
N ALA A 318 -39.54 4.99 39.90
CA ALA A 318 -39.54 5.09 41.36
C ALA A 318 -40.52 6.19 41.84
N ASN A 319 -41.31 5.88 42.85
CA ASN A 319 -42.31 6.78 43.45
C ASN A 319 -43.38 7.31 42.48
N ALA A 320 -43.69 6.57 41.41
CA ALA A 320 -44.76 6.95 40.51
C ALA A 320 -46.13 6.91 41.20
N LEU A 321 -46.99 7.89 40.88
CA LEU A 321 -48.36 7.94 41.40
C LEU A 321 -49.17 6.72 40.91
N PRO A 322 -49.92 6.02 41.79
CA PRO A 322 -50.73 4.88 41.38
C PRO A 322 -51.76 5.30 40.35
N CYS A 323 -51.84 4.54 39.26
CA CYS A 323 -52.91 4.73 38.29
C CYS A 323 -54.22 4.22 38.89
N THR A 324 -55.08 5.15 39.28
CA THR A 324 -56.42 4.84 39.74
C THR A 324 -57.21 4.30 38.54
N GLN A 325 -57.66 3.04 38.63
CA GLN A 325 -58.60 2.51 37.65
C GLN A 325 -59.83 3.43 37.67
N LYS A 326 -60.13 4.08 36.54
CA LYS A 326 -61.43 4.71 36.37
C LYS A 326 -62.47 3.58 36.52
N PRO A 327 -63.46 3.71 37.40
CA PRO A 327 -64.51 2.70 37.51
C PRO A 327 -65.20 2.54 36.15
N ASP A 328 -65.40 1.30 35.74
CA ASP A 328 -66.13 0.92 34.54
C ASP A 328 -67.51 1.60 34.58
N PRO A 329 -67.89 2.45 33.60
CA PRO A 329 -69.20 3.08 33.55
C PRO A 329 -70.36 2.06 33.48
N TYR A 330 -70.08 0.78 33.27
CA TYR A 330 -71.07 -0.27 33.11
C TYR A 330 -71.12 -1.29 34.26
N SER A 331 -70.47 -1.06 35.41
CA SER A 331 -70.74 -1.87 36.60
C SER A 331 -72.05 -1.44 37.27
N HIS A 332 -73.17 -1.58 36.56
CA HIS A 332 -74.47 -1.67 37.20
C HIS A 332 -74.67 -3.08 37.74
N VAL A 333 -74.56 -3.12 39.07
CA VAL A 333 -74.95 -4.15 40.05
C VAL A 333 -76.28 -4.81 39.69
N PRO A 334 -76.41 -6.13 39.92
CA PRO A 334 -77.18 -6.57 41.09
C PRO A 334 -76.33 -7.12 42.23
#